data_AF-A0AAD7GTG6-F1
#
_entry.id   AF-A0AAD7GTG6-F1
#
_cell.length_a   1.000
_cell.length_b   1.000
_cell.length_c   1.000
_cell.angle_alpha   90.00
_cell.angle_beta   90.00
_cell.angle_gamma   90.00
#
_symmetry.space_group_name_H-M   'P 1'
#
loop_
_entity.id
_entity.type
_entity.pdbx_description
1 polymer ?
#
loop_
_entity_poly.entity_id
_entity_poly.type
_entity_poly.pdbx_seq_one_letter_code
_entity_poly.pdbx_strand_id
1 'polypeptide(L)'
;KQKQPRSQTLTNVHERILEDLVFLTEIVGKRTCVAIDGKKLLKVLLDFKDMTSLEYKLDSFSSVYHRLMGKDVVFEFPVVVQE
;
A
#
# COMPACT_ATOMS: atom_id res chain seq x y z
N LYS A 1 0.40 -31.11 12.35
CA LYS A 1 0.18 -29.81 11.65
C LYS A 1 1.45 -29.51 10.85
N GLN A 2 1.38 -29.48 9.52
CA GLN A 2 2.55 -29.25 8.65
C GLN A 2 3.11 -27.83 8.87
N LYS A 3 4.42 -27.64 8.71
CA LYS A 3 5.05 -26.32 8.78
C LYS A 3 4.62 -25.48 7.57
N GLN A 4 4.03 -24.32 7.83
CA GLN A 4 3.59 -23.41 6.78
C GLN A 4 4.81 -22.72 6.12
N PRO A 5 4.90 -22.69 4.78
CA PRO A 5 5.95 -21.95 4.10
C PRO A 5 5.76 -20.44 4.30
N ARG A 6 6.87 -19.67 4.34
CA ARG A 6 6.82 -18.22 4.59
C ARG A 6 6.05 -17.46 3.50
N SER A 7 6.03 -17.97 2.27
CA SER A 7 5.25 -17.41 1.15
C SER A 7 3.74 -17.40 1.40
N GLN A 8 3.25 -18.27 2.28
CA GLN A 8 1.82 -18.36 2.61
C GLN A 8 1.46 -17.62 3.90
N THR A 9 2.37 -16.80 4.45
CA THR A 9 2.05 -16.00 5.64
C THR A 9 1.20 -14.80 5.25
N LEU A 10 0.25 -14.43 6.10
CA LEU A 10 -0.66 -13.29 5.86
C LEU A 10 0.13 -12.01 5.57
N THR A 11 1.19 -11.72 6.32
CA THR A 11 2.04 -10.54 6.06
C THR A 11 2.63 -10.55 4.64
N ASN A 12 3.16 -11.69 4.19
CA ASN A 12 3.76 -11.80 2.84
C ASN A 12 2.69 -11.63 1.76
N VAL A 13 1.51 -12.25 1.92
CA VAL A 13 0.41 -12.10 0.96
C VAL A 13 -0.05 -10.65 0.86
N HIS A 14 -0.16 -9.94 1.98
CA HIS A 14 -0.52 -8.52 1.99
C HIS A 14 0.50 -7.63 1.27
N GLU A 15 1.79 -7.93 1.39
CA GLU A 15 2.86 -7.20 0.71
C GLU A 15 2.82 -7.45 -0.81
N ARG A 16 2.61 -8.70 -1.22
CA ARG A 16 2.52 -9.08 -2.65
C ARG A 16 1.32 -8.49 -3.36
N ILE A 17 0.16 -8.46 -2.72
CA ILE A 17 -1.04 -7.83 -3.30
C ILE A 17 -0.82 -6.32 -3.51
N LEU A 18 -0.12 -5.67 -2.59
CA LEU A 18 0.16 -4.24 -2.70
C LEU A 18 1.12 -3.93 -3.86
N GLU A 19 2.12 -4.79 -4.07
CA GLU A 19 3.03 -4.71 -5.22
C GLU A 19 2.30 -4.94 -6.55
N ASP A 20 1.37 -5.89 -6.59
CA ASP A 20 0.60 -6.22 -7.81
C ASP A 20 -0.41 -5.14 -8.20
N LEU A 21 -1.10 -4.53 -7.21
CA LEU A 21 -2.01 -3.41 -7.45
C LEU A 21 -1.32 -2.21 -8.11
N VAL A 22 -0.05 -2.00 -7.74
CA VAL A 22 0.76 -0.88 -8.19
C VAL A 22 1.88 -1.37 -9.11
N PHE A 23 1.59 -2.33 -10.01
CA PHE A 23 2.64 -2.95 -10.84
C PHE A 23 3.40 -1.97 -11.76
N LEU A 24 2.81 -0.82 -12.06
CA LEU A 24 3.38 0.19 -12.97
C LEU A 24 4.41 1.10 -12.30
N THR A 25 4.36 1.27 -10.98
CA THR A 25 5.26 2.19 -10.26
C THR A 25 5.79 1.55 -9.00
N GLU A 26 6.99 1.93 -8.59
CA GLU A 26 7.61 1.35 -7.41
C GLU A 26 7.08 2.01 -6.14
N ILE A 27 6.91 1.21 -5.09
CA ILE A 27 6.57 1.71 -3.77
C ILE A 27 7.85 2.19 -3.09
N VAL A 28 8.05 3.50 -3.04
CA VAL A 28 9.19 4.17 -2.40
C VAL A 28 9.20 3.96 -0.88
N GLY A 29 8.03 3.84 -0.27
CA GLY A 29 7.94 3.64 1.17
C GLY A 29 6.58 3.16 1.66
N LYS A 30 6.57 2.52 2.83
CA LYS A 30 5.36 2.06 3.52
C LYS A 30 5.43 2.52 4.97
N ARG A 31 4.40 3.21 5.46
CA ARG A 31 4.30 3.69 6.84
C ARG A 31 2.96 3.27 7.41
N THR A 32 2.96 2.61 8.57
CA THR A 32 1.72 2.30 9.29
C THR A 32 1.51 3.35 10.36
N CYS A 33 0.49 4.20 10.20
CA CYS A 33 0.04 5.11 11.22
C CYS A 33 -0.97 4.40 12.12
N VAL A 34 -0.82 4.54 13.43
CA VAL A 34 -1.75 4.00 14.41
C VAL A 34 -2.39 5.17 15.12
N ALA A 35 -3.71 5.28 15.01
CA ALA A 35 -4.50 6.28 15.72
C ALA A 35 -4.57 5.97 17.22
N ILE A 36 -4.95 6.96 18.01
CA ILE A 36 -5.12 6.82 19.47
C ILE A 36 -6.19 5.75 19.79
N ASP A 37 -7.21 5.63 18.96
CA ASP A 37 -8.25 4.58 19.02
C ASP A 37 -7.76 3.18 18.59
N GLY A 38 -6.47 3.03 18.24
CA GLY A 38 -5.88 1.76 17.79
C GLY A 38 -6.14 1.41 16.32
N LYS A 39 -6.90 2.24 15.58
CA LYS A 39 -7.10 2.08 14.13
C LYS A 39 -5.77 2.22 13.40
N LYS A 40 -5.52 1.33 12.44
CA LYS A 40 -4.27 1.31 11.65
C LYS A 40 -4.56 1.78 10.23
N LEU A 41 -3.82 2.80 9.81
CA LEU A 41 -3.86 3.33 8.45
C LEU A 41 -2.51 3.07 7.79
N LEU A 42 -2.51 2.37 6.66
CA LEU A 42 -1.29 2.16 5.90
C LEU A 42 -1.12 3.27 4.86
N LYS A 43 -0.08 4.08 5.02
CA LYS A 43 0.33 5.09 4.05
C LYS A 43 1.39 4.49 3.13
N VAL A 44 1.08 4.45 1.84
CA VAL A 44 1.94 3.89 0.80
C VAL A 44 2.43 5.04 -0.06
N LEU A 45 3.74 5.22 -0.07
CA LEU A 45 4.42 6.28 -0.81
C LEU A 45 4.81 5.73 -2.18
N LEU A 46 4.30 6.36 -3.23
CA LEU A 46 4.58 6.01 -4.63
C LEU A 46 5.61 6.95 -5.23
N ASP A 47 6.28 6.54 -6.31
CA ASP A 47 7.25 7.40 -6.98
C ASP A 47 6.59 8.61 -7.66
N PHE A 48 7.23 9.77 -7.57
CA PHE A 48 6.69 11.03 -8.07
C PHE A 48 6.58 11.08 -9.60
N LYS A 49 7.39 10.30 -10.33
CA LYS A 49 7.43 10.34 -11.80
C LYS A 49 6.11 9.91 -12.44
N ASP A 50 5.38 9.02 -11.78
CA ASP A 50 4.14 8.41 -12.30
C ASP A 50 2.87 9.13 -11.84
N MET A 51 3.01 10.28 -11.16
CA MET A 51 1.89 10.99 -10.52
C MET A 51 0.74 11.28 -11.49
N THR A 52 1.03 11.89 -12.65
CA THR A 52 0.02 12.24 -13.67
C THR A 52 -0.76 11.02 -14.19
N SER A 53 -0.11 9.87 -14.28
CA SER A 53 -0.69 8.65 -14.86
C SER A 53 -1.51 7.84 -13.85
N LEU A 54 -1.30 8.06 -12.55
CA LEU A 54 -1.84 7.22 -11.49
C LEU A 54 -2.82 7.94 -10.56
N GLU A 55 -2.84 9.27 -10.55
CA GLU A 55 -3.70 10.09 -9.67
C GLU A 55 -5.17 9.69 -9.74
N TYR A 56 -5.72 9.46 -10.95
CA TYR A 56 -7.12 9.06 -11.13
C TYR A 56 -7.44 7.63 -10.67
N LYS A 57 -6.42 6.79 -10.40
CA LYS A 57 -6.59 5.38 -10.00
C LYS A 57 -6.49 5.16 -8.49
N LEU A 58 -5.97 6.13 -7.73
CA LEU A 58 -5.63 5.94 -6.32
C LEU A 58 -6.83 5.52 -5.46
N ASP A 59 -7.99 6.11 -5.71
CA ASP A 59 -9.24 5.78 -5.01
C ASP A 59 -9.69 4.34 -5.27
N SER A 60 -9.53 3.87 -6.52
CA SER A 60 -9.83 2.49 -6.89
C SER A 60 -8.88 1.50 -6.21
N PHE A 61 -7.59 1.82 -6.11
CA PHE A 61 -6.63 0.95 -5.41
C PHE A 61 -6.95 0.81 -3.92
N SER A 62 -7.30 1.92 -3.25
CA SER A 62 -7.71 1.90 -1.85
C SER A 62 -8.96 1.02 -1.65
N SER A 63 -9.97 1.20 -2.51
CA SER A 63 -11.21 0.43 -2.47
C SER A 63 -10.99 -1.07 -2.69
N VAL A 64 -10.16 -1.45 -3.66
CA VAL A 64 -9.85 -2.87 -3.92
C VAL A 64 -9.08 -3.50 -2.77
N TYR A 65 -8.08 -2.81 -2.22
CA TYR A 65 -7.31 -3.33 -1.10
C TYR A 65 -8.15 -3.48 0.16
N HIS A 66 -9.02 -2.50 0.45
CA HIS A 66 -9.98 -2.59 1.55
C HIS A 66 -10.93 -3.77 1.35
N ARG A 67 -11.43 -4.00 0.12
CA ARG A 67 -12.34 -5.11 -0.18
C ARG A 67 -11.69 -6.49 -0.02
N LEU A 68 -10.43 -6.65 -0.44
CA LEU A 68 -9.72 -7.93 -0.36
C LEU A 68 -9.22 -8.23 1.06
N MET A 69 -8.70 -7.22 1.76
CA MET A 69 -7.89 -7.41 2.97
C MET A 69 -8.48 -6.80 4.24
N GLY A 70 -9.54 -5.99 4.12
CA GLY A 70 -10.19 -5.31 5.25
C GLY A 70 -9.31 -4.29 5.97
N LYS A 71 -8.29 -3.76 5.30
CA LYS A 71 -7.35 -2.78 5.86
C LYS A 71 -7.42 -1.48 5.06
N ASP A 72 -7.41 -0.36 5.76
CA ASP A 72 -7.42 0.96 5.14
C ASP A 72 -6.03 1.36 4.68
N VAL A 73 -5.95 1.74 3.40
CA VAL A 73 -4.71 2.15 2.72
C VAL A 73 -4.92 3.49 2.04
N VAL A 74 -3.96 4.38 2.20
CA VAL A 74 -3.91 5.66 1.50
C VAL A 74 -2.62 5.69 0.68
N PHE A 75 -2.77 5.96 -0.61
CA PHE A 75 -1.65 6.13 -1.53
C PHE A 75 -1.33 7.62 -1.65
N GLU A 76 -0.09 7.99 -1.41
CA GLU A 76 0.37 9.38 -1.41
C GLU A 76 1.68 9.47 -2.21
N PHE A 77 1.93 10.62 -2.86
CA PHE A 77 3.22 10.92 -3.45
C PHE A 77 4.06 11.73 -2.45
N PRO A 78 5.36 11.47 -2.32
CA PRO A 78 6.22 12.29 -1.48
C PRO A 78 6.27 13.70 -2.04
N VAL A 79 5.95 14.69 -1.21
CA VAL A 79 6.23 16.10 -1.54
C VAL A 79 7.74 16.24 -1.52
N VAL A 80 8.34 16.40 -2.71
CA VAL A 80 9.76 16.70 -2.82
C VAL A 80 9.98 18.05 -2.13
N VAL A 81 10.54 18.04 -0.93
CA VAL A 81 11.12 19.25 -0.34
C VAL A 81 12.39 19.48 -1.15
N GLN A 82 12.28 20.26 -2.22
CA GLN A 82 13.43 20.78 -2.95
C GLN A 82 14.13 21.75 -2.00
N GLU A 83 15.31 21.34 -1.52
CA GLU A 83 16.27 22.22 -0.83
C GLU A 83 16.95 23.15 -1.84
#